data_AF-D5RPZ1-F1
#
_entry.id   AF-D5RPZ1-F1
#
_cell.length_a   1.000
_cell.length_b   1.000
_cell.length_c   1.000
_cell.angle_alpha   90.00
_cell.angle_beta   90.00
_cell.angle_gamma   90.00
#
_symmetry.space_group_name_H-M   'P 1'
#
loop_
_entity.id
_entity.type
_entity.pdbx_description
1 polymer ?
#
loop_
_entity_poly.entity_id
_entity_poly.type
_entity_poly.pdbx_seq_one_letter_code
_entity_poly.pdbx_strand_id
1 'polypeptide(L)'
;MAGRLVTVVGASGAGKDTLLGVAREALAGDARFVFAQRVITRPAETNPHPGIEQHIPMSEAAFAEARESGAFALHWPAHGLHYGIPRSIEAELEAGRIVVANLSRAVLAEAARRYNLRVLLVTAPREVLAARLAARGRESMAEIALRLSREAPLPEGLDVVEVANDTTPEEGAQRLLAALKSA
;
A
#
# COMPACT_ATOMS: atom_id res chain seq x y z
N MET A 1 -15.59 13.33 14.72
CA MET A 1 -15.75 13.10 13.26
C MET A 1 -15.20 11.73 12.95
N ALA A 2 -15.80 10.99 12.01
CA ALA A 2 -15.22 9.72 11.56
C ALA A 2 -13.86 9.97 10.89
N GLY A 3 -12.93 9.07 11.13
CA GLY A 3 -11.57 9.09 10.63
C GLY A 3 -11.51 8.85 9.13
N ARG A 4 -10.29 8.81 8.60
CA ARG A 4 -10.04 8.76 7.16
C ARG A 4 -9.14 7.58 6.81
N LEU A 5 -9.53 6.82 5.80
CA LEU A 5 -8.66 5.81 5.20
C LEU A 5 -7.81 6.47 4.11
N VAL A 6 -6.51 6.53 4.31
CA VAL A 6 -5.54 7.02 3.32
C VAL A 6 -4.79 5.83 2.75
N THR A 7 -4.94 5.60 1.45
CA THR A 7 -4.38 4.43 0.79
C THR A 7 -3.19 4.82 -0.05
N VAL A 8 -2.13 4.03 0.00
CA VAL A 8 -0.94 4.23 -0.85
C VAL A 8 -0.98 3.17 -1.95
N VAL A 9 -1.09 3.63 -3.20
CA VAL A 9 -1.13 2.78 -4.40
C VAL A 9 -0.10 3.27 -5.41
N GLY A 10 0.24 2.45 -6.39
CA GLY A 10 1.25 2.80 -7.39
C GLY A 10 1.91 1.58 -8.00
N ALA A 11 2.69 1.81 -9.05
CA ALA A 11 3.40 0.77 -9.79
C ALA A 11 4.19 -0.18 -8.89
N SER A 12 4.40 -1.41 -9.36
CA SER A 12 5.52 -2.20 -8.83
C SER A 12 6.82 -1.46 -9.16
N GLY A 13 7.71 -1.30 -8.17
CA GLY A 13 8.93 -0.50 -8.32
C GLY A 13 8.76 0.99 -8.04
N ALA A 14 7.54 1.48 -7.77
CA ALA A 14 7.30 2.89 -7.40
C ALA A 14 7.90 3.27 -6.02
N GLY A 15 8.42 2.31 -5.25
CA GLY A 15 9.08 2.57 -3.97
C GLY A 15 8.13 2.72 -2.77
N LYS A 16 6.85 2.34 -2.89
CA LYS A 16 5.82 2.48 -1.85
C LYS A 16 6.27 1.99 -0.47
N ASP A 17 6.84 0.80 -0.38
CA ASP A 17 7.21 0.19 0.90
C ASP A 17 8.34 0.97 1.59
N THR A 18 9.31 1.47 0.80
CA THR A 18 10.36 2.38 1.29
C THR A 18 9.76 3.67 1.82
N LEU A 19 8.89 4.32 1.04
CA LEU A 19 8.29 5.60 1.46
C LEU A 19 7.40 5.43 2.70
N LEU A 20 6.62 4.35 2.77
CA LEU A 20 5.79 4.01 3.92
C LEU A 20 6.64 3.72 5.17
N GLY A 21 7.79 3.07 5.00
CA GLY A 21 8.75 2.86 6.08
C GLY A 21 9.21 4.18 6.70
N VAL A 22 9.70 5.10 5.87
CA VAL A 22 10.15 6.43 6.30
C VAL A 22 9.00 7.25 6.90
N ALA A 23 7.83 7.24 6.25
CA ALA A 23 6.67 8.00 6.73
C ALA A 23 6.19 7.51 8.11
N ARG A 24 6.21 6.20 8.34
CA ARG A 24 5.85 5.59 9.62
C ARG A 24 6.81 5.99 10.73
N GLU A 25 8.11 5.99 10.47
CA GLU A 25 9.11 6.43 11.44
C GLU A 25 8.93 7.91 11.80
N ALA A 26 8.74 8.76 10.78
CA ALA A 26 8.55 10.20 10.97
C ALA A 26 7.23 10.56 11.69
N LEU A 27 6.22 9.69 11.65
CA LEU A 27 4.90 9.90 12.27
C LEU A 27 4.70 9.06 13.54
N ALA A 28 5.71 8.34 14.04
CA ALA A 28 5.57 7.43 15.16
C ALA A 28 5.07 8.10 16.47
N GLY A 29 5.33 9.40 16.65
CA GLY A 29 4.87 10.18 17.80
C GLY A 29 3.51 10.88 17.61
N ASP A 30 2.91 10.77 16.43
CA ASP A 30 1.65 11.46 16.10
C ASP A 30 0.47 10.49 16.16
N ALA A 31 -0.25 10.48 17.28
CA ALA A 31 -1.36 9.58 17.56
C ALA A 31 -2.56 9.72 16.59
N ARG A 32 -2.55 10.73 15.71
CA ARG A 32 -3.54 10.86 14.64
C ARG A 32 -3.35 9.81 13.55
N PHE A 33 -2.15 9.26 13.38
CA PHE A 33 -1.82 8.35 12.29
C PHE A 33 -1.67 6.91 12.77
N VAL A 34 -2.25 5.98 12.03
CA VAL A 34 -2.16 4.54 12.29
C VAL A 34 -1.80 3.85 10.99
N PHE A 35 -0.67 3.14 10.97
CA PHE A 35 -0.24 2.39 9.79
C PHE A 35 -0.78 0.96 9.86
N ALA A 36 -1.73 0.63 8.98
CA ALA A 36 -2.31 -0.69 8.90
C ALA A 36 -1.29 -1.69 8.35
N GLN A 37 -1.07 -2.78 9.10
CA GLN A 37 -0.25 -3.89 8.64
C GLN A 37 -1.11 -4.85 7.83
N ARG A 38 -0.68 -5.18 6.61
CA ARG A 38 -1.38 -6.15 5.76
C ARG A 38 -1.21 -7.56 6.30
N VAL A 39 -2.26 -8.36 6.21
CA VAL A 39 -2.18 -9.82 6.30
C VAL A 39 -1.98 -10.36 4.88
N ILE A 40 -0.97 -11.20 4.66
CA ILE A 40 -0.64 -11.71 3.33
C ILE A 40 -0.36 -13.21 3.43
N THR A 41 -0.79 -13.97 2.42
CA THR A 41 -0.46 -15.41 2.33
C THR A 41 0.98 -15.71 1.93
N ARG A 42 1.83 -14.68 1.91
CA ARG A 42 3.26 -14.80 1.69
C ARG A 42 3.91 -15.27 3.00
N PRO A 43 4.83 -16.25 2.95
CA PRO A 43 5.65 -16.60 4.11
C PRO A 43 6.41 -15.39 4.65
N ALA A 44 6.70 -15.40 5.95
CA ALA A 44 7.64 -14.44 6.51
C ALA A 44 8.98 -14.53 5.78
N GLU A 45 9.57 -13.37 5.49
CA GLU A 45 10.88 -13.32 4.85
C GLU A 45 11.95 -13.79 5.83
N THR A 46 12.75 -14.78 5.42
CA THR A 46 13.83 -15.34 6.25
C THR A 46 15.07 -14.45 6.29
N ASN A 47 15.19 -13.50 5.35
CA ASN A 47 16.27 -12.52 5.31
C ASN A 47 15.70 -11.09 5.06
N PRO A 48 15.22 -10.42 6.11
CA PRO A 48 14.63 -9.09 5.97
C PRO A 48 15.68 -8.07 5.50
N HIS A 49 15.30 -7.24 4.53
CA HIS A 49 16.14 -6.15 4.01
C HIS A 49 15.34 -4.84 3.94
N PRO A 50 16.00 -3.68 3.91
CA PRO A 50 15.31 -2.40 3.72
C PRO A 50 14.41 -2.39 2.47
N GLY A 51 13.21 -1.84 2.59
CA GLY A 51 12.22 -1.79 1.51
C GLY A 51 11.39 -3.06 1.34
N ILE A 52 11.55 -4.08 2.20
CA ILE A 52 10.54 -5.13 2.32
C ILE A 52 9.34 -4.63 3.11
N GLU A 53 8.15 -4.99 2.65
CA GLU A 53 6.94 -4.70 3.39
C GLU A 53 6.87 -5.54 4.67
N GLN A 54 6.67 -4.84 5.80
CA GLN A 54 6.25 -5.47 7.04
C GLN A 54 4.78 -5.91 6.91
N HIS A 55 4.54 -7.20 7.04
CA HIS A 55 3.21 -7.81 6.91
C HIS A 55 3.04 -8.92 7.94
N ILE A 56 1.80 -9.30 8.20
CA ILE A 56 1.42 -10.45 9.00
C ILE A 56 1.32 -11.65 8.04
N PRO A 57 2.23 -12.64 8.12
CA PRO A 57 2.14 -13.83 7.30
C PRO A 57 0.96 -14.70 7.76
N MET A 58 0.27 -15.34 6.81
CA MET A 58 -0.83 -16.26 7.09
C MET A 58 -0.81 -17.41 6.09
N SER A 59 -1.26 -18.61 6.46
CA SER A 59 -1.46 -19.67 5.46
C SER A 59 -2.70 -19.37 4.61
N GLU A 60 -2.79 -19.92 3.41
CA GLU A 60 -3.99 -19.77 2.57
C GLU A 60 -5.26 -20.30 3.25
N ALA A 61 -5.15 -21.44 3.94
CA ALA A 61 -6.27 -22.02 4.68
C ALA A 61 -6.76 -21.09 5.81
N ALA A 62 -5.84 -20.58 6.63
CA ALA A 62 -6.19 -19.65 7.71
C ALA A 62 -6.73 -18.31 7.15
N PHE A 63 -6.22 -17.85 6.01
CA PHE A 63 -6.73 -16.65 5.35
C PHE A 63 -8.16 -16.85 4.86
N ALA A 64 -8.47 -18.02 4.29
CA ALA A 64 -9.82 -18.36 3.86
C ALA A 64 -10.81 -18.36 5.04
N GLU A 65 -10.45 -18.99 6.16
CA GLU A 65 -11.25 -19.01 7.39
C GLU A 65 -11.43 -17.60 7.99
N ALA A 66 -10.35 -16.80 8.03
CA ALA A 66 -10.39 -15.42 8.50
C ALA A 66 -11.30 -14.54 7.62
N ARG A 67 -11.28 -14.76 6.31
CA ARG A 67 -12.15 -14.07 5.36
C ARG A 67 -13.62 -14.44 5.60
N GLU A 68 -13.93 -15.72 5.75
CA GLU A 68 -15.29 -16.22 5.96
C GLU A 68 -15.88 -15.76 7.30
N SER A 69 -15.05 -15.62 8.32
CA SER A 69 -15.45 -15.07 9.63
C SER A 69 -15.52 -13.54 9.67
N GLY A 70 -15.22 -12.84 8.57
CA GLY A 70 -15.29 -11.37 8.51
C GLY A 70 -14.17 -10.66 9.25
N ALA A 71 -12.99 -11.28 9.36
CA ALA A 71 -11.83 -10.70 10.05
C ALA A 71 -11.13 -9.55 9.29
N PHE A 72 -11.48 -9.34 8.01
CA PHE A 72 -10.88 -8.31 7.16
C PHE A 72 -11.84 -7.16 6.88
N ALA A 73 -11.34 -5.93 7.01
CA ALA A 73 -11.98 -4.73 6.48
C ALA A 73 -11.96 -4.75 4.94
N LEU A 74 -10.86 -5.14 4.32
CA LEU A 74 -10.72 -5.27 2.87
C LEU A 74 -9.88 -6.50 2.56
N HIS A 75 -10.18 -7.23 1.49
CA HIS A 75 -9.32 -8.33 1.04
C HIS A 75 -9.35 -8.48 -0.48
N TRP A 76 -8.23 -8.91 -1.09
CA TRP A 76 -8.14 -9.12 -2.53
C TRP A 76 -7.07 -10.16 -2.89
N PRO A 77 -7.22 -10.88 -4.00
CA PRO A 77 -6.13 -11.66 -4.59
C PRO A 77 -5.22 -10.77 -5.46
N ALA A 78 -3.92 -11.03 -5.46
CA ALA A 78 -2.97 -10.46 -6.43
C ALA A 78 -1.70 -11.30 -6.53
N HIS A 79 -1.12 -11.43 -7.72
CA HIS A 79 0.16 -12.12 -7.91
C HIS A 79 0.23 -13.55 -7.31
N GLY A 80 -0.89 -14.29 -7.35
CA GLY A 80 -0.96 -15.64 -6.76
C GLY A 80 -1.01 -15.68 -5.24
N LEU A 81 -1.21 -14.54 -4.58
CA LEU A 81 -1.32 -14.41 -3.13
C LEU A 81 -2.64 -13.75 -2.74
N HIS A 82 -3.02 -13.87 -1.48
CA HIS A 82 -4.13 -13.14 -0.87
C HIS A 82 -3.62 -12.06 0.07
N TYR A 83 -4.30 -10.92 0.06
CA TYR A 83 -3.98 -9.75 0.86
C TYR A 83 -5.24 -9.34 1.62
N GLY A 84 -5.06 -8.95 2.88
CA GLY A 84 -6.12 -8.47 3.75
C GLY A 84 -5.68 -7.26 4.56
N ILE A 85 -6.60 -6.32 4.75
CA ILE A 85 -6.49 -5.31 5.80
C ILE A 85 -7.35 -5.78 6.98
N PRO A 86 -6.77 -5.96 8.18
CA PRO A 86 -7.51 -6.37 9.36
C PRO A 86 -8.72 -5.46 9.63
N ARG A 87 -9.81 -6.05 10.11
CA ARG A 87 -11.01 -5.29 10.49
C ARG A 87 -10.76 -4.32 11.64
N SER A 88 -9.70 -4.51 12.42
CA SER A 88 -9.31 -3.61 13.51
C SER A 88 -9.11 -2.16 13.08
N ILE A 89 -8.87 -1.87 11.79
CA ILE A 89 -8.83 -0.48 11.31
C ILE A 89 -10.14 0.27 11.53
N GLU A 90 -11.27 -0.43 11.61
CA GLU A 90 -12.59 0.21 11.74
C GLU A 90 -12.70 0.95 13.08
N ALA A 91 -12.16 0.39 14.16
CA ALA A 91 -12.11 1.06 15.47
C ALA A 91 -11.21 2.31 15.44
N GLU A 92 -10.12 2.27 14.67
CA GLU A 92 -9.21 3.41 14.50
C GLU A 92 -9.89 4.56 13.74
N LEU A 93 -10.62 4.20 12.67
CA LEU A 93 -11.42 5.14 11.89
C LEU A 93 -12.56 5.70 12.74
N GLU A 94 -13.29 4.89 13.51
CA GLU A 94 -14.34 5.36 14.42
C GLU A 94 -13.81 6.35 15.46
N ALA A 95 -12.59 6.13 15.94
CA ALA A 95 -11.89 7.04 16.86
C ALA A 95 -11.38 8.34 16.20
N GLY A 96 -11.67 8.57 14.91
CA GLY A 96 -11.31 9.79 14.20
C GLY A 96 -9.87 9.83 13.68
N ARG A 97 -9.15 8.69 13.70
CA ARG A 97 -7.76 8.63 13.25
C ARG A 97 -7.64 8.50 11.73
N ILE A 98 -6.45 8.83 11.22
CA ILE A 98 -6.04 8.61 9.84
C ILE A 98 -5.38 7.23 9.77
N VAL A 99 -6.04 6.29 9.10
CA VAL A 99 -5.48 4.96 8.85
C VAL A 99 -4.77 4.96 7.51
N VAL A 100 -3.47 4.68 7.51
CA VAL A 100 -2.63 4.58 6.32
C VAL A 100 -2.48 3.12 5.91
N ALA A 101 -2.88 2.76 4.68
CA ALA A 101 -2.83 1.38 4.19
C ALA A 101 -2.22 1.25 2.80
N ASN A 102 -1.29 0.31 2.61
CA ASN A 102 -0.77 -0.07 1.30
C ASN A 102 -1.82 -0.92 0.55
N LEU A 103 -2.44 -0.42 -0.51
CA LEU A 103 -3.51 -1.13 -1.22
C LEU A 103 -3.17 -1.45 -2.69
N SER A 104 -4.05 -2.24 -3.30
CA SER A 104 -4.10 -2.45 -4.75
C SER A 104 -5.14 -1.52 -5.39
N ARG A 105 -4.91 -1.10 -6.64
CA ARG A 105 -5.92 -0.36 -7.42
C ARG A 105 -7.24 -1.15 -7.55
N ALA A 106 -7.16 -2.48 -7.54
CA ALA A 106 -8.31 -3.38 -7.68
C ALA A 106 -9.32 -3.31 -6.53
N VAL A 107 -8.92 -2.84 -5.34
CA VAL A 107 -9.80 -2.77 -4.16
C VAL A 107 -10.26 -1.33 -3.84
N LEU A 108 -9.81 -0.33 -4.61
CA LEU A 108 -10.11 1.07 -4.33
C LEU A 108 -11.60 1.41 -4.45
N ALA A 109 -12.29 0.83 -5.42
CA ALA A 109 -13.73 1.04 -5.59
C ALA A 109 -14.54 0.54 -4.37
N GLU A 110 -14.16 -0.63 -3.84
CA GLU A 110 -14.77 -1.15 -2.61
C GLU A 110 -14.43 -0.26 -1.41
N ALA A 111 -13.16 0.12 -1.26
CA ALA A 111 -12.71 0.98 -0.17
C ALA A 111 -13.44 2.33 -0.16
N ALA A 112 -13.63 2.95 -1.33
CA ALA A 112 -14.33 4.23 -1.48
C ALA A 112 -15.81 4.14 -1.13
N ARG A 113 -16.44 2.98 -1.36
CA ARG A 113 -17.85 2.74 -1.00
C ARG A 113 -18.04 2.58 0.51
N ARG A 114 -17.00 2.11 1.22
CA ARG A 114 -17.08 1.75 2.64
C ARG A 114 -16.54 2.82 3.58
N TYR A 115 -15.54 3.58 3.14
CA TYR A 115 -14.79 4.49 4.00
C TYR A 115 -14.61 5.85 3.34
N ASN A 116 -14.46 6.89 4.16
CA ASN A 116 -13.95 8.17 3.68
C ASN A 116 -12.50 7.97 3.20
N LEU A 117 -12.32 7.89 1.89
CA LEU A 117 -11.09 7.48 1.23
C LEU A 117 -10.32 8.69 0.69
N ARG A 118 -9.00 8.68 0.88
CA ARG A 118 -8.04 9.40 0.04
C ARG A 118 -7.03 8.41 -0.54
N VAL A 119 -6.66 8.61 -1.79
CA VAL A 119 -5.68 7.80 -2.50
C VAL A 119 -4.41 8.62 -2.71
N LEU A 120 -3.28 8.13 -2.20
CA LEU A 120 -1.96 8.63 -2.52
C LEU A 120 -1.39 7.75 -3.63
N LEU A 121 -1.35 8.28 -4.85
CA LEU A 121 -0.81 7.60 -6.01
C LEU A 121 0.70 7.87 -6.12
N VAL A 122 1.51 6.88 -5.75
CA VAL A 122 2.97 6.97 -5.90
C VAL A 122 3.35 6.69 -7.36
N THR A 123 3.97 7.67 -8.00
CA THR A 123 4.40 7.62 -9.41
C THR A 123 5.91 7.73 -9.54
N ALA A 124 6.46 7.21 -10.64
CA ALA A 124 7.84 7.45 -11.05
C ALA A 124 7.94 7.26 -12.57
N PRO A 125 8.92 7.88 -13.25
CA PRO A 125 9.16 7.67 -14.67
C PRO A 125 9.35 6.19 -14.99
N ARG A 126 8.90 5.76 -16.18
CA ARG A 126 8.92 4.34 -16.57
C ARG A 126 10.33 3.77 -16.57
N GLU A 127 11.32 4.57 -16.94
CA GLU A 127 12.75 4.24 -16.96
C GLU A 127 13.26 3.99 -15.53
N VAL A 128 12.84 4.82 -14.57
CA VAL A 128 13.17 4.67 -13.14
C VAL A 128 12.55 3.40 -12.58
N LEU A 129 11.28 3.11 -12.90
CA LEU A 129 10.61 1.88 -12.50
C LEU A 129 11.32 0.64 -13.06
N ALA A 130 11.68 0.67 -14.34
CA ALA A 130 12.39 -0.42 -15.00
C ALA A 130 13.77 -0.67 -14.36
N ALA A 131 14.55 0.39 -14.11
CA ALA A 131 15.85 0.29 -13.45
C ALA A 131 15.73 -0.30 -12.02
N ARG A 132 14.74 0.15 -11.24
CA ARG A 132 14.47 -0.38 -9.88
C ARG A 132 14.02 -1.84 -9.90
N LEU A 133 13.25 -2.26 -10.89
CA LEU A 133 12.84 -3.66 -11.04
C LEU A 133 14.02 -4.54 -11.47
N ALA A 134 14.84 -4.08 -12.42
CA ALA A 134 16.03 -4.79 -12.88
C ALA A 134 17.05 -5.00 -11.75
N ALA A 135 17.25 -3.99 -10.91
CA ALA A 135 18.15 -4.05 -9.75
C ALA A 135 17.76 -5.15 -8.72
N ARG A 136 16.51 -5.64 -8.75
CA ARG A 136 16.06 -6.73 -7.87
C ARG A 136 16.52 -8.12 -8.34
N GLY A 137 16.99 -8.24 -9.59
CA GLY A 137 17.53 -9.49 -10.15
C GLY A 137 16.53 -10.65 -10.27
N ARG A 138 15.22 -10.40 -10.22
CA ARG A 138 14.17 -11.43 -10.19
C ARG A 138 13.46 -11.66 -11.53
N GLU A 139 13.61 -10.74 -12.47
CA GLU A 139 12.82 -10.67 -13.71
C GLU A 139 13.74 -10.24 -14.87
N SER A 140 13.50 -10.75 -16.07
CA SER A 140 14.12 -10.29 -17.31
C SER A 140 13.58 -8.92 -17.75
N MET A 141 14.29 -8.21 -18.62
CA MET A 141 13.83 -6.92 -19.16
C MET A 141 12.49 -7.01 -19.89
N ALA A 142 12.20 -8.14 -20.56
CA ALA A 142 10.93 -8.37 -21.24
C ALA A 142 9.77 -8.53 -20.23
N GLU A 143 10.00 -9.28 -19.15
CA GLU A 143 9.02 -9.46 -18.06
C GLU A 143 8.75 -8.13 -17.33
N ILE A 144 9.79 -7.33 -17.09
CA ILE A 144 9.68 -5.98 -16.51
C ILE A 144 8.84 -5.08 -17.42
N ALA A 145 9.11 -5.04 -18.72
CA ALA A 145 8.38 -4.19 -19.66
C ALA A 145 6.89 -4.54 -19.71
N LEU A 146 6.58 -5.85 -19.73
CA LEU A 146 5.22 -6.39 -19.70
C LEU A 146 4.51 -6.12 -18.37
N ARG A 147 5.24 -6.17 -17.25
CA ARG A 147 4.72 -5.83 -15.94
C ARG A 147 4.33 -4.37 -15.85
N LEU A 148 5.15 -3.47 -16.40
CA LEU A 148 4.88 -2.04 -16.42
C LEU A 148 3.76 -1.63 -17.39
N SER A 149 3.39 -2.48 -18.36
CA SER A 149 2.28 -2.19 -19.29
C SER A 149 0.91 -2.65 -18.76
N ARG A 150 0.85 -3.43 -17.68
CA ARG A 150 -0.38 -4.04 -17.14
C ARG A 150 -1.05 -3.22 -16.03
N GLU A 151 -0.71 -1.94 -15.90
CA GLU A 151 -1.32 -1.11 -14.86
C GLU A 151 -2.80 -0.83 -15.14
N ALA A 152 -3.66 -1.31 -14.24
CA ALA A 152 -5.07 -0.96 -14.27
C ALA A 152 -5.26 0.55 -13.97
N PRO A 153 -6.19 1.24 -14.65
CA PRO A 153 -6.53 2.62 -14.33
C PRO A 153 -7.12 2.72 -12.91
N LEU A 154 -7.06 3.92 -12.33
CA LEU A 154 -7.80 4.20 -11.10
C LEU A 154 -9.30 4.35 -11.39
N PRO A 155 -10.19 3.94 -10.48
CA PRO A 155 -11.60 4.29 -10.57
C PRO A 155 -11.79 5.81 -10.64
N GLU A 156 -12.79 6.25 -11.42
CA GLU A 156 -13.14 7.66 -11.53
C GLU A 156 -13.76 8.20 -10.22
N GLY A 157 -13.66 9.51 -9.99
CA GLY A 157 -14.31 10.20 -8.87
C GLY A 157 -13.65 10.03 -7.50
N LEU A 158 -12.46 9.43 -7.43
CA LEU A 158 -11.70 9.31 -6.18
C LEU A 158 -10.94 10.61 -5.84
N ASP A 159 -10.81 10.92 -4.53
CA ASP A 159 -9.86 11.93 -4.04
C ASP A 159 -8.43 11.37 -4.15
N VAL A 160 -7.73 11.75 -5.21
CA VAL A 160 -6.38 11.28 -5.54
C VAL A 160 -5.38 12.42 -5.41
N VAL A 161 -4.31 12.17 -4.65
CA VAL A 161 -3.12 13.03 -4.57
C VAL A 161 -1.94 12.25 -5.15
N GLU A 162 -1.30 12.80 -6.18
CA GLU A 162 -0.09 12.20 -6.74
C GLU A 162 1.13 12.49 -5.86
N VAL A 163 1.97 11.49 -5.68
CA VAL A 163 3.22 11.55 -4.93
C VAL A 163 4.35 11.06 -5.84
N ALA A 164 5.06 11.99 -6.46
CA ALA A 164 6.19 11.66 -7.32
C ALA A 164 7.37 11.13 -6.49
N ASN A 165 7.85 9.94 -6.84
CA ASN A 165 9.06 9.29 -6.32
C ASN A 165 10.09 9.10 -7.44
N ASP A 166 10.39 10.22 -8.10
CA ASP A 166 11.19 10.36 -9.31
C ASP A 166 12.63 10.83 -9.04
N THR A 167 12.94 11.22 -7.80
CA THR A 167 14.27 11.63 -7.34
C THR A 167 14.80 10.63 -6.31
N THR A 168 15.12 11.10 -5.09
CA THR A 168 15.61 10.27 -3.99
C THR A 168 14.45 9.71 -3.16
N PRO A 169 14.61 8.54 -2.51
CA PRO A 169 13.61 8.03 -1.57
C PRO A 169 13.24 9.02 -0.46
N GLU A 170 14.19 9.83 0.00
CA GLU A 170 14.00 10.84 1.04
C GLU A 170 13.07 11.96 0.59
N GLU A 171 13.27 12.50 -0.62
CA GLU A 171 12.39 13.52 -1.20
C GLU A 171 11.00 12.95 -1.49
N GLY A 172 10.92 11.74 -2.03
CA GLY A 172 9.65 11.02 -2.22
C GLY A 172 8.91 10.83 -0.90
N ALA A 173 9.63 10.52 0.19
CA ALA A 173 9.04 10.35 1.51
C ALA A 173 8.56 11.66 2.11
N GLN A 174 9.28 12.77 1.90
CA GLN A 174 8.81 14.10 2.30
C GLN A 174 7.51 14.49 1.59
N ARG A 175 7.40 14.21 0.29
CA ARG A 175 6.16 14.44 -0.48
C ARG A 175 5.02 13.56 0.03
N LEU A 176 5.29 12.28 0.32
CA LEU A 176 4.29 11.38 0.92
C LEU A 176 3.82 11.90 2.29
N LEU A 177 4.75 12.35 3.14
CA LEU A 177 4.47 12.91 4.46
C LEU A 177 3.62 14.17 4.38
N ALA A 178 3.92 15.08 3.45
CA ALA A 178 3.13 16.27 3.22
C ALA A 178 1.69 15.90 2.79
N ALA A 179 1.55 14.95 1.87
CA ALA A 179 0.25 14.46 1.43
C ALA A 179 -0.55 13.81 2.57
N LEU A 180 0.11 13.00 3.42
CA LEU A 180 -0.49 12.40 4.62
C LEU A 180 -0.96 13.45 5.62
N LYS A 181 -0.16 14.49 5.88
CA LYS A 181 -0.52 15.56 6.83
C LYS A 181 -1.65 16.46 6.35
N SER A 182 -1.91 16.48 5.04
CA SER A 182 -3.02 17.22 4.42
C SER A 182 -4.33 16.43 4.32
N ALA A 183 -4.32 15.16 4.76
CA ALA A 183 -5.45 14.22 4.65
C ALA A 183 -6.59 14.51 5.63
#